data_AF-A0A9C9G8G0-F1
#
_entry.id   AF-A0A9C9G8G0-F1
#
_cell.length_a   1.000
_cell.length_b   1.000
_cell.length_c   1.000
_cell.angle_alpha   90.00
_cell.angle_beta   90.00
_cell.angle_gamma   90.00
#
_symmetry.space_group_name_H-M   'P 1'
#
loop_
_entity.id
_entity.type
_entity.pdbx_description
1 polymer ?
#
loop_
_entity_poly.entity_id
_entity_poly.type
_entity_poly.pdbx_seq_one_letter_code
_entity_poly.pdbx_strand_id
1 'polypeptide(L)'
;MGKLLRLVIFVIGGLVLLLVAAAIILPLVVNPNDFKDEIAAAVKSETGRTLSIEGDIELSVFPWLGLDVGPVSLSNAAGFSARPFASMKAVQVRIKLLPLLSKELEMDT
;
A
#
# COMPACT_ATOMS: atom_id res chain seq x y z
N MET A 1 -40.78 3.16 -17.11
CA MET A 1 -39.34 2.83 -17.34
C MET A 1 -38.39 4.03 -17.20
N GLY A 2 -38.67 5.21 -17.76
CA GLY A 2 -37.72 6.34 -17.74
C GLY A 2 -37.29 6.87 -16.36
N LYS A 3 -38.16 6.83 -15.35
CA LYS A 3 -37.83 7.28 -13.98
C LYS A 3 -36.82 6.37 -13.28
N LEU A 4 -36.95 5.04 -13.46
CA LEU A 4 -36.02 4.05 -12.91
C LEU A 4 -34.65 4.14 -13.57
N LEU A 5 -34.60 4.26 -14.90
CA LEU A 5 -33.34 4.42 -15.63
C LEU A 5 -32.60 5.69 -15.16
N ARG A 6 -33.32 6.80 -15.00
CA ARG A 6 -32.74 8.05 -14.52
C ARG A 6 -32.20 7.94 -13.10
N LEU A 7 -32.91 7.23 -12.21
CA LEU A 7 -32.44 6.96 -10.84
C LEU A 7 -31.16 6.11 -10.84
N VAL A 8 -31.12 5.02 -11.62
CA VAL A 8 -29.94 4.15 -11.72
C VAL A 8 -28.72 4.92 -12.22
N ILE A 9 -28.88 5.76 -13.23
CA ILE A 9 -27.80 6.61 -13.75
C ILE A 9 -27.28 7.56 -12.67
N PHE A 10 -28.16 8.21 -11.90
CA PHE A 10 -27.73 9.09 -10.81
C PHE A 10 -26.99 8.34 -9.70
N VAL A 11 -27.45 7.14 -9.34
CA VAL A 11 -26.79 6.32 -8.31
C VAL A 11 -25.40 5.87 -8.77
N ILE A 12 -25.29 5.33 -9.99
CA ILE A 12 -24.01 4.90 -10.55
C ILE A 12 -23.08 6.10 -10.71
N GLY A 13 -23.57 7.22 -11.24
CA GLY A 13 -22.78 8.44 -11.40
C GLY A 13 -22.27 8.98 -10.06
N GLY A 14 -23.11 8.97 -9.02
CA GLY A 14 -22.71 9.35 -7.66
C GLY A 14 -21.66 8.41 -7.06
N LEU A 15 -21.82 7.10 -7.27
CA LEU A 15 -20.84 6.11 -6.80
C LEU A 15 -19.48 6.29 -7.49
N VAL A 16 -19.48 6.48 -8.82
CA VAL A 16 -18.24 6.73 -9.58
C VAL A 16 -17.58 8.03 -9.11
N LEU A 17 -18.36 9.11 -8.90
CA LEU A 17 -17.84 10.36 -8.37
C LEU A 17 -17.18 10.17 -7.00
N LEU A 18 -17.81 9.40 -6.11
CA LEU A 18 -17.28 9.08 -4.79
C LEU A 18 -15.95 8.31 -4.90
N LEU A 19 -15.89 7.29 -5.75
CA LEU A 19 -14.67 6.51 -5.96
C LEU A 19 -13.51 7.36 -6.51
N VAL A 20 -13.80 8.24 -7.47
CA VAL A 20 -12.80 9.18 -8.01
C VAL A 20 -12.33 10.16 -6.94
N ALA A 21 -13.24 10.71 -6.16
CA ALA A 21 -12.90 11.60 -5.05
C ALA A 21 -12.01 10.88 -4.02
N ALA A 22 -12.36 9.64 -3.65
CA ALA A 22 -11.56 8.83 -2.74
C ALA A 22 -10.15 8.56 -3.29
N ALA A 23 -10.02 8.21 -4.58
CA ALA A 23 -8.73 8.00 -5.22
C ALA A 23 -7.84 9.27 -5.23
N ILE A 24 -8.44 10.45 -5.33
CA ILE A 24 -7.66 11.71 -5.27
C ILE A 24 -7.31 12.07 -3.83
N ILE A 25 -8.25 11.92 -2.89
CA ILE A 25 -8.09 12.35 -1.50
C ILE A 25 -7.11 11.45 -0.75
N LEU A 26 -7.16 10.13 -0.96
CA LEU A 26 -6.37 9.16 -0.20
C LEU A 26 -4.85 9.46 -0.22
N PRO A 27 -4.17 9.67 -1.37
CA PRO A 27 -2.75 10.00 -1.38
C PRO A 27 -2.43 11.41 -0.85
N LEU A 28 -3.42 12.30 -0.74
CA LEU A 28 -3.24 13.64 -0.17
C LEU A 28 -3.31 13.63 1.37
N VAL A 29 -4.07 12.71 1.96
CA VAL A 29 -4.26 12.62 3.41
C VAL A 29 -3.41 11.55 4.07
N VAL A 30 -2.96 10.54 3.31
CA VAL A 30 -2.10 9.46 3.80
C VAL A 30 -0.73 9.57 3.14
N ASN A 31 0.30 9.89 3.92
CA ASN A 31 1.69 9.78 3.51
C ASN A 31 2.30 8.47 4.05
N PRO A 32 2.62 7.48 3.20
CA PRO A 32 3.22 6.23 3.65
C PRO A 32 4.58 6.39 4.34
N ASN A 33 5.30 7.48 4.04
CA ASN A 33 6.63 7.73 4.60
C ASN A 33 6.59 8.01 6.11
N ASP A 34 5.45 8.46 6.63
CA ASP A 34 5.25 8.73 8.06
C ASP A 34 5.26 7.43 8.89
N PHE A 35 5.08 6.27 8.24
CA PHE A 35 5.02 4.95 8.89
C PHE A 35 6.33 4.15 8.79
N LYS A 36 7.39 4.70 8.18
CA LYS A 36 8.68 3.97 8.01
C LYS A 36 9.23 3.43 9.32
N ASP A 37 9.21 4.26 10.37
CA ASP A 37 9.72 3.91 11.69
C ASP A 37 8.85 2.83 12.37
N GLU A 38 7.53 2.93 12.22
CA GLU A 38 6.59 1.95 12.76
C GLU A 38 6.77 0.58 12.08
N ILE A 39 6.91 0.57 10.75
CA ILE A 39 7.18 -0.65 9.97
C ILE A 39 8.52 -1.26 10.38
N ALA A 40 9.58 -0.44 10.50
CA ALA A 40 10.89 -0.91 10.92
C ALA A 40 10.86 -1.49 12.35
N ALA A 41 10.12 -0.86 13.27
CA ALA A 41 9.92 -1.34 14.62
C ALA A 41 9.15 -2.67 14.66
N ALA A 42 8.07 -2.80 13.89
CA ALA A 42 7.30 -4.04 13.78
C ALA A 42 8.14 -5.19 13.21
N VAL A 43 8.94 -4.92 12.16
CA VAL A 43 9.86 -5.95 11.63
C VAL A 43 10.90 -6.36 12.67
N LYS A 44 11.41 -5.40 13.46
CA LYS A 44 12.35 -5.70 14.53
C LYS A 44 11.74 -6.51 15.66
N SER A 45 10.50 -6.24 16.07
CA SER A 45 9.82 -7.01 17.11
C SER A 45 9.55 -8.46 16.67
N GLU A 46 9.15 -8.67 15.42
CA GLU A 46 8.78 -10.00 14.90
C GLU A 46 9.99 -10.83 14.47
N THR A 47 11.04 -10.20 13.94
CA THR A 47 12.19 -10.92 13.34
C THR A 47 13.49 -10.78 14.13
N GLY A 48 13.58 -9.82 15.07
CA GLY A 48 14.81 -9.45 15.74
C GLY A 48 15.84 -8.74 14.85
N ARG A 49 15.48 -8.39 13.61
CA ARG A 49 16.36 -7.75 12.62
C ARG A 49 15.98 -6.30 12.40
N THR A 50 16.95 -5.48 12.00
CA THR A 50 16.71 -4.06 11.69
C THR A 50 16.40 -3.93 10.21
N LEU A 51 15.21 -3.42 9.88
CA LEU A 51 14.84 -3.00 8.53
C LEU A 51 15.27 -1.54 8.32
N SER A 52 16.01 -1.28 7.25
CA SER A 52 16.34 0.06 6.77
C SER A 52 15.58 0.33 5.48
N ILE A 53 14.83 1.43 5.45
CA ILE A 53 14.09 1.91 4.28
C ILE A 53 14.74 3.23 3.87
N GLU A 54 15.63 3.19 2.87
CA GLU A 54 16.45 4.33 2.46
C GLU A 54 15.74 5.23 1.46
N GLY A 55 14.87 4.63 0.62
CA GLY A 55 14.06 5.36 -0.36
C GLY A 55 12.70 5.77 0.18
N ASP A 56 11.93 6.46 -0.66
CA ASP A 56 10.54 6.81 -0.37
C ASP A 56 9.58 5.66 -0.64
N ILE A 57 8.45 5.71 0.05
CA ILE A 57 7.31 4.83 -0.15
C ILE A 57 6.26 5.65 -0.91
N GLU A 58 5.99 5.25 -2.14
CA GLU A 58 4.98 5.86 -2.99
C GLU A 58 3.67 5.07 -2.91
N LEU A 59 2.54 5.78 -2.79
CA LEU A 59 1.21 5.20 -2.76
C LEU A 59 0.53 5.34 -4.13
N SER A 60 0.18 4.20 -4.71
CA SER A 60 -0.71 4.10 -5.87
C SER A 60 -2.09 3.63 -5.40
N VAL A 61 -3.17 4.19 -5.94
CA VAL A 61 -4.54 3.87 -5.49
C VAL A 61 -5.44 3.32 -6.60
N PHE A 62 -5.00 3.41 -7.86
CA PHE A 62 -5.72 2.91 -9.01
C PHE A 62 -4.74 2.40 -10.08
N PRO A 63 -5.02 1.25 -10.73
CA PRO A 63 -6.21 0.40 -10.59
C PRO A 63 -6.15 -0.61 -9.44
N TRP A 64 -5.06 -0.62 -8.68
CA TRP A 64 -4.86 -1.36 -7.42
C TRP A 64 -4.39 -0.40 -6.32
N LEU A 65 -4.53 -0.81 -5.05
CA LEU A 65 -3.86 -0.14 -3.95
C LEU A 65 -2.42 -0.68 -3.87
N GLY A 66 -1.45 0.13 -4.25
CA GLY A 66 -0.05 -0.23 -4.37
C GLY A 66 0.86 0.61 -3.48
N LEU A 67 1.91 -0.03 -2.96
CA LEU A 67 3.02 0.61 -2.28
C LEU A 67 4.29 0.27 -3.05
N ASP A 68 4.95 1.28 -3.59
CA ASP A 68 6.26 1.16 -4.21
C ASP A 68 7.29 1.70 -3.22
N VAL A 69 8.07 0.80 -2.65
CA VAL A 69 9.12 1.09 -1.67
C VAL A 69 10.45 1.12 -2.41
N GLY A 70 11.22 2.19 -2.22
CA GLY A 70 12.58 2.30 -2.74
C GLY A 70 13.57 1.29 -2.12
N PRO A 71 14.89 1.59 -2.12
CA PRO A 71 15.89 0.67 -1.59
C PRO A 71 15.62 0.29 -0.13
N VAL A 72 15.58 -1.01 0.13
CA VAL A 72 15.41 -1.59 1.46
C VAL A 72 16.50 -2.60 1.76
N SER A 73 16.94 -2.63 3.02
CA SER A 73 17.87 -3.63 3.50
C SER A 73 17.44 -4.16 4.86
N LEU A 74 17.62 -5.47 5.05
CA LEU A 74 17.33 -6.14 6.32
C LEU A 74 18.63 -6.64 6.92
N SER A 75 18.90 -6.27 8.16
CA SER A 75 20.13 -6.64 8.85
C SER A 75 20.19 -8.15 9.09
N ASN A 76 21.41 -8.64 9.33
CA ASN A 76 21.55 -9.99 9.85
C ASN A 76 21.09 -10.07 11.32
N ALA A 77 20.82 -11.28 11.80
CA ALA A 77 20.56 -11.51 13.21
C ALA A 77 21.83 -11.24 14.04
N ALA A 78 21.67 -10.92 15.32
CA ALA A 78 22.80 -10.73 16.22
C ALA A 78 23.69 -11.99 16.22
N GLY A 79 25.01 -11.81 16.05
CA GLY A 79 25.99 -12.90 15.98
C GLY A 79 26.36 -13.36 14.57
N PHE A 80 25.72 -12.82 13.52
CA PHE A 80 26.10 -13.07 12.12
C PHE A 80 26.96 -11.95 11.54
N SER A 81 27.46 -12.15 10.31
CA SER A 81 28.31 -11.19 9.61
C SER A 81 27.62 -9.82 9.41
N ALA A 82 28.43 -8.76 9.25
CA ALA A 82 27.95 -7.40 9.02
C ALA A 82 27.27 -7.19 7.66
N ARG A 83 27.17 -8.23 6.81
CA ARG A 83 26.47 -8.14 5.54
C ARG A 83 24.94 -8.18 5.77
N PRO A 84 24.15 -7.37 5.05
CA PRO A 84 22.69 -7.48 5.08
C PRO A 84 22.25 -8.91 4.76
N PHE A 85 21.21 -9.37 5.45
CA PHE A 85 20.58 -10.65 5.15
C PHE A 85 19.85 -10.61 3.81
N ALA A 86 19.15 -9.51 3.56
CA ALA A 86 18.48 -9.22 2.29
C ALA A 86 18.68 -7.75 1.95
N SER A 87 18.82 -7.46 0.67
CA SER A 87 18.86 -6.09 0.15
C SER A 87 18.15 -6.09 -1.21
N MET A 88 17.17 -5.21 -1.35
CA MET A 88 16.35 -5.07 -2.55
C MET A 88 16.42 -3.61 -2.99
N LYS A 89 16.57 -3.37 -4.30
CA LYS A 89 16.59 -2.01 -4.85
C LYS A 89 15.22 -1.34 -4.81
N ALA A 90 14.17 -2.14 -4.90
CA ALA A 90 12.79 -1.71 -4.77
C ALA A 90 11.93 -2.91 -4.35
N VAL A 91 10.85 -2.64 -3.64
CA VAL A 91 9.80 -3.61 -3.29
C VAL A 91 8.48 -3.03 -3.71
N GLN A 92 7.71 -3.79 -4.48
CA GLN A 92 6.38 -3.38 -4.90
C GLN A 92 5.37 -4.31 -4.27
N VAL A 93 4.40 -3.75 -3.56
CA VAL A 93 3.28 -4.49 -2.97
C VAL A 93 2.01 -3.94 -3.59
N ARG A 94 1.20 -4.80 -4.21
CA ARG A 94 -0.04 -4.40 -4.88
C ARG A 94 -1.19 -5.24 -4.38
N ILE A 95 -2.30 -4.59 -4.06
CA ILE A 95 -3.50 -5.21 -3.51
C ILE A 95 -4.70 -4.86 -4.39
N LYS A 96 -5.47 -5.87 -4.79
CA LYS A 96 -6.65 -5.67 -5.63
C LYS A 96 -7.75 -4.90 -4.90
N LEU A 97 -8.36 -3.92 -5.57
CA LEU A 97 -9.40 -3.07 -4.97
C LEU A 97 -10.73 -3.82 -4.75
N LEU A 98 -11.14 -4.70 -5.67
CA LEU A 98 -12.43 -5.39 -5.55
C LEU A 98 -12.50 -6.31 -4.31
N PRO A 99 -11.50 -7.18 -4.04
CA PRO A 99 -11.46 -7.96 -2.81
C PRO A 99 -11.35 -7.10 -1.54
N LEU A 100 -10.64 -5.96 -1.61
CA LEU A 100 -10.54 -5.03 -0.48
C LEU A 100 -11.89 -4.48 -0.02
N LEU A 101 -12.85 -4.28 -0.94
CA LEU A 101 -14.23 -3.89 -0.56
C LEU A 101 -14.92 -4.98 0.28
N SER A 102 -14.54 -6.23 0.09
CA SER A 102 -14.96 -7.39 0.89
C SER A 102 -14.07 -7.64 2.11
N LYS A 103 -13.09 -6.76 2.38
CA LYS A 103 -12.05 -6.91 3.42
C LYS A 103 -11.11 -8.10 3.19
N GLU A 104 -11.00 -8.55 1.96
CA GLU A 104 -10.08 -9.61 1.56
C GLU A 104 -8.80 -9.00 1.00
N LEU A 105 -7.66 -9.45 1.52
CA LEU A 105 -6.34 -9.04 1.05
C LEU A 105 -5.88 -10.01 -0.04
N GLU A 106 -6.00 -9.59 -1.29
CA GLU A 106 -5.50 -10.34 -2.45
C GLU A 106 -4.39 -9.55 -3.13
N MET A 107 -3.19 -10.13 -3.15
CA MET A 107 -2.01 -9.53 -3.79
C MET A 107 -2.07 -9.74 -5.30
N ASP A 108 -1.64 -8.74 -6.06
CA ASP A 108 -1.41 -8.87 -7.50
C ASP A 108 -0.07 -9.59 -7.75
N THR A 109 -0.04 -10.52 -8.71
CA THR A 109 1.14 -11.34 -9.05
C THR A 109 2.05 -10.67 -10.07
#